data_AF-A0A1C2J4H9-F1
#
_entry.id   AF-A0A1C2J4H9-F1
#
_cell.length_a   1.000
_cell.length_b   1.000
_cell.length_c   1.000
_cell.angle_alpha   90.00
_cell.angle_beta   90.00
_cell.angle_gamma   90.00
#
_symmetry.space_group_name_H-M   'P 1'
#
loop_
_entity.id
_entity.type
_entity.pdbx_description
1 polymer ?
#
loop_
_entity_poly.entity_id
_entity_poly.type
_entity_poly.pdbx_seq_one_letter_code
_entity_poly.pdbx_strand_id
1 'polypeptide(L)'
;MLSEFIRRKVLETEQRLDHWDAYVRSVYVTILVITAYLLGYEFDMIGPIHGGVAVVGALWAAATVLSVYKDNRVATRESFFSTMESTFLGVAVALVYLFWFPPHMWDLALIIVLAMLISQALGLADRGRQVVSALLIIVIFSHLNAANPWINAAMRTIEVFIGAGVGLLGGYFGENLPGLDAKKP
;
A
#
# COMPACT_ATOMS: atom_id res chain seq x y z
N MET A 1 48.90 1.05 7.14
CA MET A 1 48.34 1.00 5.77
C MET A 1 47.91 -0.43 5.51
N LEU A 2 46.60 -0.70 5.38
CA LEU A 2 46.12 -2.02 4.94
C LEU A 2 46.69 -2.32 3.55
N SER A 3 47.15 -3.55 3.29
CA SER A 3 47.57 -3.91 1.94
C SER A 3 46.39 -3.84 0.98
N GLU A 4 46.63 -3.44 -0.27
CA GLU A 4 45.56 -3.31 -1.29
C GLU A 4 44.75 -4.60 -1.48
N PHE A 5 45.38 -5.75 -1.26
CA PHE A 5 44.75 -7.06 -1.28
C PHE A 5 43.67 -7.21 -0.19
N ILE A 6 43.95 -6.79 1.04
CA ILE A 6 42.96 -6.84 2.13
C ILE A 6 41.82 -5.86 1.84
N ARG A 7 42.14 -4.67 1.29
CA ARG A 7 41.13 -3.68 0.89
C ARG A 7 40.16 -4.21 -0.15
N ARG A 8 40.65 -4.91 -1.19
CA ARG A 8 39.80 -5.56 -2.20
C ARG A 8 38.91 -6.64 -1.60
N LYS A 9 39.46 -7.53 -0.77
CA LYS A 9 38.65 -8.58 -0.13
C LYS A 9 37.57 -8.03 0.78
N VAL A 10 37.83 -6.95 1.50
CA VAL A 10 36.83 -6.28 2.34
C VAL A 10 35.71 -5.73 1.47
N LEU A 11 36.04 -4.99 0.40
CA LEU A 11 35.04 -4.44 -0.55
C LEU A 11 34.20 -5.54 -1.22
N GLU A 12 34.81 -6.63 -1.67
CA GLU A 12 34.09 -7.77 -2.25
C GLU A 12 33.13 -8.44 -1.24
N THR A 13 33.54 -8.49 0.04
CA THR A 13 32.73 -9.08 1.10
C THR A 13 31.56 -8.17 1.47
N GLU A 14 31.79 -6.86 1.61
CA GLU A 14 30.74 -5.85 1.83
C GLU A 14 29.73 -5.88 0.69
N GLN A 15 30.19 -5.87 -0.56
CA GLN A 15 29.33 -5.91 -1.73
C GLN A 15 28.49 -7.20 -1.79
N ARG A 16 29.07 -8.35 -1.41
CA ARG A 16 28.35 -9.63 -1.35
C ARG A 16 27.29 -9.66 -0.24
N LEU A 17 27.59 -9.07 0.91
CA LEU A 17 26.65 -8.96 2.04
C LEU A 17 25.46 -8.07 1.66
N ASP A 18 25.69 -6.95 0.98
CA ASP A 18 24.61 -6.07 0.51
C ASP A 18 23.69 -6.75 -0.50
N HIS A 19 24.24 -7.55 -1.42
CA HIS A 19 23.43 -8.34 -2.35
C HIS A 19 22.59 -9.38 -1.61
N TRP A 20 23.15 -10.06 -0.61
CA TRP A 20 22.44 -11.07 0.18
C TRP A 20 21.28 -10.45 0.96
N ASP A 21 21.50 -9.30 1.60
CA ASP A 21 20.45 -8.57 2.31
C ASP A 21 19.31 -8.15 1.37
N ALA A 22 19.62 -7.74 0.14
CA ALA A 22 18.60 -7.38 -0.85
C ALA A 22 17.70 -8.58 -1.22
N TYR A 23 18.27 -9.79 -1.34
CA TYR A 23 17.49 -11.00 -1.58
C TYR A 23 16.61 -11.34 -0.37
N VAL A 24 17.16 -11.30 0.85
CA VAL A 24 16.39 -11.56 2.08
C VAL A 24 15.24 -10.58 2.23
N ARG A 25 15.46 -9.28 1.96
CA ARG A 25 14.40 -8.24 1.93
C ARG A 25 13.33 -8.57 0.91
N SER A 26 13.71 -8.95 -0.31
CA SER A 26 12.76 -9.25 -1.37
C SER A 26 11.87 -10.44 -1.02
N VAL A 27 12.45 -11.51 -0.44
CA VAL A 27 11.69 -12.67 0.04
C VAL A 27 10.75 -12.26 1.17
N TYR A 28 11.23 -11.46 2.12
CA TYR A 28 10.42 -10.99 3.25
C TYR A 28 9.22 -10.17 2.80
N VAL A 29 9.42 -9.17 1.95
CA VAL A 29 8.33 -8.36 1.37
C VAL A 29 7.36 -9.24 0.59
N THR A 30 7.85 -10.23 -0.16
CA THR A 30 7.00 -11.18 -0.88
C THR A 30 6.08 -11.95 0.07
N ILE A 31 6.60 -12.42 1.21
CA ILE A 31 5.80 -13.11 2.23
C ILE A 31 4.71 -12.18 2.79
N LEU A 32 5.03 -10.92 3.08
CA LEU A 32 4.06 -9.95 3.56
C LEU A 32 2.95 -9.68 2.52
N VAL A 33 3.33 -9.49 1.26
CA VAL A 33 2.40 -9.27 0.14
C VAL A 33 1.47 -10.46 -0.05
N ILE A 34 2.00 -11.69 -0.05
CA ILE A 34 1.19 -12.92 -0.15
C ILE A 34 0.25 -13.03 1.05
N THR A 35 0.73 -12.73 2.25
CA THR A 35 -0.09 -12.78 3.47
C THR A 35 -1.26 -11.80 3.39
N ALA A 36 -1.00 -10.55 3.00
CA ALA A 36 -2.07 -9.56 2.82
C ALA A 36 -3.04 -9.93 1.69
N TYR A 37 -2.53 -10.48 0.58
CA TYR A 37 -3.37 -10.98 -0.50
C TYR A 37 -4.34 -12.06 0.00
N LEU A 38 -3.83 -13.08 0.70
CA LEU A 38 -4.66 -14.17 1.22
C LEU A 38 -5.68 -13.67 2.24
N LEU A 39 -5.27 -12.80 3.17
CA LEU A 39 -6.19 -12.22 4.15
C LEU A 39 -7.29 -11.37 3.49
N GLY A 40 -6.94 -10.56 2.49
CA GLY A 40 -7.91 -9.77 1.73
C GLY A 40 -8.86 -10.64 0.92
N TYR A 41 -8.34 -11.73 0.31
CA TYR A 41 -9.16 -12.68 -0.43
C TYR A 41 -10.18 -13.40 0.46
N GLU A 42 -9.72 -13.94 1.60
CA GLU A 42 -10.59 -14.61 2.58
C GLU A 42 -11.64 -13.64 3.15
N PHE A 43 -11.25 -12.39 3.41
CA PHE A 43 -12.17 -11.34 3.84
C PHE A 43 -13.28 -11.08 2.80
N ASP A 44 -12.93 -10.96 1.53
CA ASP A 44 -13.92 -10.72 0.49
C ASP A 44 -14.82 -11.94 0.23
N MET A 45 -14.31 -13.16 0.46
CA MET A 45 -15.10 -14.40 0.35
C MET A 45 -16.19 -14.51 1.43
N ILE A 46 -15.95 -13.99 2.63
CA ILE A 46 -16.95 -13.93 3.72
C ILE A 46 -17.80 -12.65 3.67
N GLY A 47 -17.39 -11.69 2.84
CA GLY A 47 -18.02 -10.38 2.74
C GLY A 47 -19.38 -10.41 2.03
N PRO A 48 -20.16 -9.32 2.12
CA PRO A 48 -21.48 -9.22 1.50
C PRO A 48 -21.45 -9.29 -0.04
N ILE A 49 -20.30 -9.02 -0.66
CA ILE A 49 -20.11 -9.01 -2.11
C ILE A 49 -19.33 -10.27 -2.51
N HIS A 50 -20.06 -11.30 -2.94
CA HIS A 50 -19.47 -12.57 -3.36
C HIS A 50 -19.17 -12.55 -4.88
N GLY A 51 -18.01 -13.07 -5.31
CA GLY A 51 -17.68 -13.28 -6.74
C GLY A 51 -16.32 -12.72 -7.17
N GLY A 52 -16.08 -12.56 -8.48
CA GLY A 52 -14.80 -12.15 -9.09
C GLY A 52 -14.21 -10.80 -8.62
N VAL A 53 -14.91 -10.11 -7.73
CA VAL A 53 -14.50 -8.89 -7.04
C VAL A 53 -13.54 -9.19 -5.87
N ALA A 54 -13.51 -10.42 -5.34
CA ALA A 54 -12.65 -10.81 -4.22
C ALA A 54 -11.14 -10.73 -4.54
N VAL A 55 -10.78 -11.07 -5.78
CA VAL A 55 -9.40 -10.97 -6.27
C VAL A 55 -8.93 -9.50 -6.27
N VAL A 56 -9.84 -8.56 -6.46
CA VAL A 56 -9.53 -7.14 -6.50
C VAL A 56 -9.19 -6.64 -5.10
N GLY A 57 -9.95 -7.07 -4.08
CA GLY A 57 -9.67 -6.65 -2.71
C GLY A 57 -8.40 -7.28 -2.17
N ALA A 58 -8.17 -8.55 -2.50
CA ALA A 58 -6.90 -9.21 -2.26
C ALA A 58 -5.72 -8.47 -2.90
N LEU A 59 -5.85 -8.06 -4.17
CA LEU A 59 -4.83 -7.27 -4.87
C LEU A 59 -4.58 -5.92 -4.19
N TRP A 60 -5.64 -5.26 -3.73
CA TRP A 60 -5.55 -3.96 -3.08
C TRP A 60 -4.89 -4.05 -1.70
N ALA A 61 -5.23 -5.06 -0.90
CA ALA A 61 -4.55 -5.36 0.35
C ALA A 61 -3.04 -5.63 0.11
N ALA A 62 -2.72 -6.40 -0.91
CA ALA A 62 -1.34 -6.70 -1.31
C ALA A 62 -0.56 -5.43 -1.74
N ALA A 63 -1.16 -4.58 -2.58
CA ALA A 63 -0.56 -3.32 -3.00
C ALA A 63 -0.33 -2.36 -1.81
N THR A 64 -1.26 -2.36 -0.85
CA THR A 64 -1.16 -1.53 0.34
C THR A 64 0.06 -1.89 1.20
N VAL A 65 0.44 -3.17 1.28
CA VAL A 65 1.69 -3.59 1.95
C VAL A 65 2.89 -2.87 1.33
N LEU A 66 2.97 -2.80 0.00
CA LEU A 66 4.08 -2.14 -0.70
C LEU A 66 4.12 -0.63 -0.44
N SER A 67 2.96 0.00 -0.26
CA SER A 67 2.88 1.41 0.13
C SER A 67 3.35 1.64 1.57
N VAL A 68 2.93 0.77 2.49
CA VAL A 68 3.15 0.95 3.95
C VAL A 68 4.52 0.47 4.41
N TYR A 69 4.95 -0.73 4.00
CA TYR A 69 6.21 -1.31 4.45
C TYR A 69 7.40 -0.49 3.95
N LYS A 70 8.31 -0.17 4.87
CA LYS A 70 9.62 0.47 4.61
C LYS A 70 10.70 -0.25 5.42
N ASP A 71 11.95 -0.09 5.01
CA ASP A 71 13.10 -0.72 5.66
C ASP A 71 13.36 -0.26 7.11
N ASN A 72 12.72 0.82 7.54
CA ASN A 72 12.80 1.34 8.91
C ASN A 72 11.39 1.41 9.50
N ARG A 73 11.23 1.02 10.77
CA ARG A 73 9.95 1.09 11.50
C ARG A 73 9.41 2.50 11.62
N VAL A 74 10.25 3.50 11.82
CA VAL A 74 9.80 4.91 11.89
C VAL A 74 9.17 5.30 10.56
N ALA A 75 9.88 5.02 9.45
CA ALA A 75 9.37 5.28 8.11
C ALA A 75 8.13 4.44 7.76
N THR A 76 8.06 3.18 8.23
CA THR A 76 6.88 2.32 8.06
C THR A 76 5.69 2.89 8.81
N ARG A 77 5.88 3.37 10.04
CA ARG A 77 4.82 3.98 10.84
C ARG A 77 4.31 5.27 10.21
N GLU A 78 5.19 6.13 9.72
CA GLU A 78 4.81 7.33 8.97
C GLU A 78 4.05 6.98 7.69
N SER A 79 4.53 5.98 6.95
CA SER A 79 3.86 5.48 5.74
C SER A 79 2.50 4.87 6.02
N PHE A 80 2.33 4.19 7.17
CA PHE A 80 1.05 3.68 7.65
C PHE A 80 0.04 4.82 7.84
N PHE A 81 0.40 5.85 8.61
CA PHE A 81 -0.51 6.98 8.85
C PHE A 81 -0.82 7.76 7.57
N SER A 82 0.19 8.02 6.74
CA SER A 82 -0.01 8.64 5.42
C SER A 82 -0.96 7.81 4.53
N THR A 83 -0.87 6.48 4.61
CA THR A 83 -1.75 5.56 3.86
C THR A 83 -3.18 5.62 4.36
N MET A 84 -3.39 5.67 5.67
CA MET A 84 -4.72 5.80 6.26
C MET A 84 -5.36 7.14 5.86
N GLU A 85 -4.66 8.26 6.07
CA GLU A 85 -5.15 9.60 5.73
C GLU A 85 -5.50 9.72 4.25
N SER A 86 -4.62 9.22 3.37
CA SER A 86 -4.85 9.24 1.93
C SER A 86 -6.05 8.38 1.51
N THR A 87 -6.20 7.21 2.13
CA THR A 87 -7.34 6.32 1.87
C THR A 87 -8.65 6.97 2.30
N PHE A 88 -8.71 7.54 3.50
CA PHE A 88 -9.93 8.20 3.98
C PHE A 88 -10.34 9.38 3.10
N LEU A 89 -9.37 10.20 2.67
CA LEU A 89 -9.65 11.27 1.73
C LEU A 89 -10.13 10.73 0.38
N GLY A 90 -9.47 9.70 -0.15
CA GLY A 90 -9.86 9.05 -1.41
C GLY A 90 -11.27 8.48 -1.36
N VAL A 91 -11.62 7.81 -0.26
CA VAL A 91 -12.97 7.28 0.02
C VAL A 91 -14.00 8.41 0.08
N ALA A 92 -13.72 9.48 0.82
CA ALA A 92 -14.62 10.61 0.94
C ALA A 92 -14.90 11.26 -0.43
N VAL A 93 -13.85 11.50 -1.21
CA VAL A 93 -13.97 12.07 -2.56
C VAL A 93 -14.69 11.09 -3.51
N ALA A 94 -14.45 9.79 -3.40
CA ALA A 94 -15.13 8.78 -4.23
C ALA A 94 -16.63 8.74 -3.97
N LEU A 95 -17.03 8.76 -2.70
CA LEU A 95 -18.44 8.81 -2.32
C LEU A 95 -19.07 10.11 -2.79
N VAL A 96 -18.36 11.24 -2.67
CA VAL A 96 -18.84 12.52 -3.21
C VAL A 96 -19.10 12.44 -4.71
N TYR A 97 -18.16 11.88 -5.46
CA TYR A 97 -18.35 11.68 -6.89
C TYR A 97 -19.57 10.78 -7.18
N LEU A 98 -19.66 9.62 -6.54
CA LEU A 98 -20.70 8.62 -6.83
C LEU A 98 -22.12 9.07 -6.47
N PHE A 99 -22.30 9.98 -5.49
CA PHE A 99 -23.64 10.45 -5.10
C PHE A 99 -24.09 11.71 -5.84
N TRP A 100 -23.17 12.62 -6.16
CA TRP A 100 -23.54 13.94 -6.68
C TRP A 100 -23.26 14.14 -8.16
N PHE A 101 -22.44 13.28 -8.79
CA PHE A 101 -22.07 13.43 -10.20
C PHE A 101 -22.66 12.31 -11.05
N PRO A 102 -23.19 12.63 -12.23
CA PRO A 102 -23.54 11.61 -13.21
C PRO A 102 -22.26 10.88 -13.68
N PRO A 103 -22.38 9.61 -14.12
CA PRO A 103 -21.24 8.81 -14.56
C PRO A 103 -20.72 9.32 -15.91
N HIS A 104 -19.86 10.34 -15.89
CA HIS A 104 -19.31 10.98 -17.08
C HIS A 104 -17.78 11.13 -16.96
N MET A 105 -17.06 10.80 -18.04
CA MET A 105 -15.59 10.72 -18.01
C MET A 105 -14.93 12.06 -17.67
N TRP A 106 -15.53 13.17 -18.10
CA TRP A 106 -15.00 14.51 -17.82
C TRP A 106 -15.19 14.91 -16.35
N ASP A 107 -16.28 14.48 -15.72
CA ASP A 107 -16.54 14.75 -14.30
C ASP A 107 -15.56 13.96 -13.43
N LEU A 108 -15.26 12.71 -13.82
CA LEU A 108 -14.21 11.91 -13.19
C LEU A 108 -12.82 12.53 -13.37
N ALA A 109 -12.50 13.05 -14.55
CA ALA A 109 -11.22 13.73 -14.78
C ALA A 109 -11.09 14.97 -13.88
N LEU A 110 -12.15 15.77 -13.76
CA LEU A 110 -12.18 16.94 -12.90
C LEU A 110 -12.00 16.56 -11.43
N ILE A 111 -12.73 15.55 -10.93
CA ILE A 111 -12.62 15.15 -9.52
C ILE A 111 -11.24 14.57 -9.19
N ILE A 112 -10.57 13.89 -10.13
CA ILE A 112 -9.18 13.43 -9.95
C ILE A 112 -8.23 14.61 -9.76
N VAL A 113 -8.33 15.64 -10.60
CA VAL A 113 -7.52 16.86 -10.49
C VAL A 113 -7.78 17.54 -9.15
N LEU A 114 -9.04 17.68 -8.76
CA LEU A 114 -9.40 18.27 -7.47
C LEU A 114 -8.89 17.44 -6.29
N ALA A 115 -8.99 16.11 -6.35
CA ALA A 115 -8.47 15.21 -5.31
C ALA A 115 -6.96 15.38 -5.12
N MET A 116 -6.20 15.49 -6.22
CA MET A 116 -4.76 15.77 -6.14
C MET A 116 -4.48 17.13 -5.52
N LEU A 117 -5.16 18.19 -5.95
CA LEU A 117 -4.96 19.54 -5.43
C LEU A 117 -5.32 19.64 -3.95
N ILE A 118 -6.45 19.05 -3.54
CA ILE A 118 -6.89 18.99 -2.13
C ILE A 118 -5.86 18.21 -1.31
N SER A 119 -5.41 17.05 -1.81
CA SER A 119 -4.39 16.26 -1.12
C SER A 119 -3.09 17.03 -0.92
N GLN A 120 -2.68 17.81 -1.92
CA GLN A 120 -1.48 18.63 -1.84
C GLN A 120 -1.67 19.82 -0.89
N ALA A 121 -2.86 20.43 -0.87
CA ALA A 121 -3.20 21.49 0.08
C ALA A 121 -3.22 21.00 1.53
N LEU A 122 -3.60 19.74 1.76
CA LEU A 122 -3.57 19.08 3.07
C LEU A 122 -2.16 18.57 3.46
N GLY A 123 -1.16 18.70 2.58
CA GLY A 123 0.21 18.30 2.87
C GLY A 123 0.46 16.80 2.93
N LEU A 124 -0.36 15.98 2.26
CA LEU A 124 -0.20 14.52 2.27
C LEU A 124 1.13 14.09 1.61
N ALA A 125 1.81 13.13 2.22
CA ALA A 125 3.21 12.79 1.90
C ALA A 125 3.43 12.33 0.45
N ASP A 126 2.45 11.65 -0.15
CA ASP A 126 2.55 11.07 -1.50
C ASP A 126 1.96 11.97 -2.62
N ARG A 127 1.81 13.28 -2.35
CA ARG A 127 1.28 14.27 -3.31
C ARG A 127 -0.06 13.87 -3.94
N GLY A 128 -0.89 13.13 -3.20
CA GLY A 128 -2.22 12.70 -3.64
C GLY A 128 -2.29 11.49 -4.55
N ARG A 129 -1.18 10.83 -4.87
CA ARG A 129 -1.21 9.61 -5.71
C ARG A 129 -2.06 8.51 -5.07
N GLN A 130 -1.85 8.24 -3.78
CA GLN A 130 -2.62 7.24 -3.04
C GLN A 130 -4.11 7.61 -2.91
N VAL A 131 -4.43 8.89 -2.73
CA VAL A 131 -5.81 9.40 -2.71
C VAL A 131 -6.51 9.11 -4.04
N VAL A 132 -5.85 9.41 -5.15
CA VAL A 132 -6.37 9.16 -6.50
C VAL A 132 -6.52 7.67 -6.79
N SER A 133 -5.56 6.84 -6.37
CA SER A 133 -5.66 5.38 -6.52
C SER A 133 -6.88 4.82 -5.79
N ALA A 134 -7.09 5.21 -4.53
CA ALA A 134 -8.26 4.79 -3.77
C ALA A 134 -9.57 5.28 -4.41
N LEU A 135 -9.61 6.54 -4.84
CA LEU A 135 -10.73 7.13 -5.57
C LEU A 135 -11.10 6.31 -6.81
N LEU A 136 -10.11 6.08 -7.69
CA LEU A 136 -10.31 5.38 -8.96
C LEU A 136 -10.83 3.96 -8.76
N ILE A 137 -10.23 3.21 -7.83
CA ILE A 137 -10.65 1.83 -7.54
C ILE A 137 -12.10 1.83 -7.05
N ILE A 138 -12.44 2.65 -6.05
CA ILE A 138 -13.80 2.68 -5.51
C ILE A 138 -14.82 3.07 -6.58
N VAL A 139 -14.51 4.08 -7.39
CA VAL A 139 -15.40 4.55 -8.47
C VAL A 139 -15.56 3.47 -9.54
N ILE A 140 -14.48 2.95 -10.10
CA ILE A 140 -14.53 1.95 -11.18
C ILE A 140 -15.29 0.70 -10.70
N PHE A 141 -14.98 0.19 -9.51
CA PHE A 141 -15.65 -1.00 -9.00
C PHE A 141 -17.11 -0.76 -8.64
N SER A 142 -17.49 0.44 -8.23
CA SER A 142 -18.90 0.78 -8.01
C SER A 142 -19.70 0.88 -9.31
N HIS A 143 -19.05 1.07 -10.46
CA HIS A 143 -19.72 0.98 -11.77
C HIS A 143 -19.77 -0.45 -12.32
N LEU A 144 -18.77 -1.27 -11.99
CA LEU A 144 -18.71 -2.67 -12.43
C LEU A 144 -19.59 -3.61 -11.60
N ASN A 145 -19.88 -3.25 -10.36
CA ASN A 145 -20.66 -4.05 -9.43
C ASN A 145 -21.94 -3.29 -9.04
N ALA A 146 -23.08 -3.98 -9.05
CA ALA A 146 -24.38 -3.42 -8.67
C ALA A 146 -24.54 -3.19 -7.15
N ALA A 147 -23.46 -3.36 -6.37
CA ALA A 147 -23.47 -3.12 -4.94
C ALA A 147 -23.54 -1.62 -4.61
N ASN A 148 -24.12 -1.31 -3.45
CA ASN A 148 -24.20 0.05 -2.94
C ASN A 148 -22.79 0.67 -2.85
N PRO A 149 -22.56 1.90 -3.37
CA PRO A 149 -21.29 2.63 -3.26
C PRO A 149 -20.69 2.65 -1.86
N TRP A 150 -21.52 2.75 -0.82
CA TRP A 150 -21.09 2.70 0.58
C TRP A 150 -20.45 1.36 0.95
N ILE A 151 -21.03 0.25 0.48
CA ILE A 151 -20.50 -1.09 0.75
C ILE A 151 -19.19 -1.28 0.02
N ASN A 152 -19.11 -0.90 -1.27
CA ASN A 152 -17.86 -0.96 -2.02
C ASN A 152 -16.75 -0.14 -1.35
N ALA A 153 -17.03 1.10 -0.97
CA ALA A 153 -16.08 1.96 -0.29
C ALA A 153 -15.63 1.38 1.08
N ALA A 154 -16.56 0.83 1.87
CA ALA A 154 -16.25 0.22 3.15
C ALA A 154 -15.35 -1.02 2.99
N MET A 155 -15.68 -1.90 2.04
CA MET A 155 -14.86 -3.08 1.72
C MET A 155 -13.44 -2.67 1.32
N ARG A 156 -13.31 -1.70 0.39
CA ARG A 156 -12.00 -1.17 -0.04
C ARG A 156 -11.22 -0.57 1.11
N THR A 157 -11.90 0.09 2.05
CA THR A 157 -11.24 0.66 3.23
C THR A 157 -10.72 -0.45 4.15
N ILE A 158 -11.49 -1.52 4.37
CA ILE A 158 -11.08 -2.66 5.19
C ILE A 158 -9.89 -3.41 4.56
N GLU A 159 -9.88 -3.58 3.24
CA GLU A 159 -8.75 -4.18 2.53
C GLU A 159 -7.45 -3.37 2.70
N VAL A 160 -7.55 -2.03 2.67
CA VAL A 160 -6.41 -1.16 3.02
C VAL A 160 -6.01 -1.40 4.47
N PHE A 161 -6.95 -1.49 5.42
CA PHE A 161 -6.60 -1.77 6.81
C PHE A 161 -5.88 -3.11 6.98
N ILE A 162 -6.30 -4.15 6.25
CA ILE A 162 -5.65 -5.46 6.24
C ILE A 162 -4.22 -5.31 5.72
N GLY A 163 -4.05 -4.75 4.52
CA GLY A 163 -2.73 -4.58 3.91
C GLY A 163 -1.80 -3.67 4.72
N ALA A 164 -2.33 -2.56 5.24
CA ALA A 164 -1.57 -1.64 6.07
C ALA A 164 -1.19 -2.25 7.42
N GLY A 165 -2.08 -3.04 8.01
CA GLY A 165 -1.80 -3.81 9.22
C GLY A 165 -0.67 -4.81 9.00
N VAL A 166 -0.72 -5.58 7.91
CA VAL A 166 0.36 -6.52 7.55
C VAL A 166 1.68 -5.79 7.30
N GLY A 167 1.66 -4.68 6.56
CA GLY A 167 2.85 -3.87 6.31
C GLY A 167 3.46 -3.27 7.58
N LEU A 168 2.62 -2.78 8.49
CA LEU A 168 3.05 -2.22 9.78
C LEU A 168 3.67 -3.28 10.69
N LEU A 169 3.03 -4.45 10.80
CA LEU A 169 3.57 -5.60 11.53
C LEU A 169 4.88 -6.07 10.90
N GLY A 170 4.94 -6.11 9.57
CA GLY A 170 6.15 -6.41 8.81
C GLY A 170 7.31 -5.48 9.17
N GLY A 171 7.08 -4.17 9.24
CA GLY A 171 8.13 -3.22 9.65
C GLY A 171 8.58 -3.43 11.11
N TYR A 172 7.67 -3.83 12.00
CA TYR A 172 8.00 -4.10 13.41
C TYR A 172 8.81 -5.39 13.60
N PHE A 173 8.44 -6.46 12.88
CA PHE A 173 9.13 -7.74 12.97
C PHE A 173 10.41 -7.78 12.13
N GLY A 174 10.42 -7.10 10.99
CA GLY A 174 11.57 -7.01 10.08
C GLY A 174 12.82 -6.46 10.76
N GLU A 175 12.71 -5.44 11.61
CA GLU A 175 13.86 -4.87 12.33
C GLU A 175 14.58 -5.85 13.26
N ASN A 176 13.91 -6.94 13.68
CA ASN A 176 14.49 -7.94 14.57
C ASN A 176 15.11 -9.13 13.82
N LEU A 177 14.99 -9.17 12.48
CA LEU A 177 15.48 -10.27 11.66
C LEU A 177 16.89 -9.97 11.12
N PRO A 178 17.84 -10.91 11.27
CA PRO A 178 19.20 -10.71 10.76
C PRO A 178 19.19 -10.59 9.23
N GLY A 179 19.81 -9.53 8.69
CA GLY A 179 19.83 -9.20 7.26
C GLY A 179 18.74 -8.22 6.82
N LEU A 180 17.82 -7.88 7.73
CA LEU A 180 16.80 -6.82 7.59
C LEU A 180 17.01 -5.68 8.60
N ASP A 181 17.94 -5.86 9.53
CA ASP A 181 18.26 -4.89 10.57
C ASP A 181 18.91 -3.64 9.97
N ALA A 182 18.29 -2.48 10.20
CA ALA A 182 18.85 -1.18 9.82
C ALA A 182 20.15 -0.83 10.58
N LYS A 183 20.58 -1.70 11.51
CA LYS A 183 21.82 -1.57 12.29
C LYS A 183 23.00 -2.25 11.58
N LYS A 184 23.33 -1.80 10.37
CA LYS A 184 24.72 -1.94 9.92
C LYS A 184 25.44 -0.60 10.19
N PRO A 185 26.57 -0.61 10.91
CA PRO A 185 27.36 0.59 11.19
C PRO A 185 27.90 1.23 9.91
#